data_AF-E1K0F1-F1
#
_entry.id   AF-E1K0F1-F1
#
_cell.length_a   1.000
_cell.length_b   1.000
_cell.length_c   1.000
_cell.angle_alpha   90.00
_cell.angle_beta   90.00
_cell.angle_gamma   90.00
#
_symmetry.space_group_name_H-M   'P 1'
#
loop_
_entity.id
_entity.type
_entity.pdbx_description
1 polymer ?
#
loop_
_entity_poly.entity_id
_entity_poly.type
_entity_poly.pdbx_seq_one_letter_code
_entity_poly.pdbx_strand_id
1 'polypeptide(L)'
;MDCDGGSVSNTETIIPVVPQSGSTLLFSVGALVVLSGLAAGLILTSPHAVLTTQAGANEMRAYYLALSGLNFWADGRSGTFSIGDDAITLTQSGPDAVGAVTVTSIGTVDPGSPRETNVRVAMRRQTAATITFANDIDAFKAPTLGETTNVAEAILVFGTDASKASNSLSYAEWVSLWAQYASRYVDGWVRLGGGTSDSSAAVWYTGSKAACDAGKCAFGSGLRVSFGFTFDDYDNSSDSKERGDGFTFAIVTAENDPEAAAGGPTFGRMGEYLGYAGPGISGQGIKAPKMAIEVDTYPNRGGGNPASSNSRRDKSNANHVAIVYWGGTETNCDDNTHGAGDSPRNPDKTSSGYQERVVPRGGANWLEDAEEHAMRVEIHRATESGEGVYTVLAWIDPTGTGKSDVTADYTAEPALVSSTVRLAAADHARLDAIRFGWTEATGAETQTVAIHDFALAFRH
;
A
#
# COMPACT_ATOMS: atom_id res chain seq x y z
N MET A 1 -9.82 -5.34 -35.10
CA MET A 1 -9.94 -4.01 -35.71
C MET A 1 -8.52 -3.51 -35.87
N ASP A 2 -8.12 -3.29 -37.11
CA ASP A 2 -6.77 -2.93 -37.54
C ASP A 2 -6.39 -1.52 -37.07
N CYS A 3 -5.14 -1.35 -36.60
CA CYS A 3 -4.52 -0.06 -36.31
C CYS A 3 -3.51 0.25 -37.40
N ASP A 4 -3.82 1.24 -38.25
CA ASP A 4 -2.90 1.79 -39.24
C ASP A 4 -2.43 3.19 -38.79
N GLY A 5 -1.17 3.49 -39.15
CA GLY A 5 -0.32 4.46 -38.49
C GLY A 5 -0.52 5.93 -38.85
N GLY A 6 0.04 6.79 -38.00
CA GLY A 6 0.18 8.23 -38.23
C GLY A 6 1.36 8.80 -37.45
N SER A 7 2.54 8.82 -38.08
CA SER A 7 3.72 9.50 -37.54
C SER A 7 3.63 11.01 -37.76
N VAL A 8 3.77 11.81 -36.71
CA VAL A 8 4.01 13.25 -36.81
C VAL A 8 5.36 13.57 -36.17
N SER A 9 6.30 14.02 -37.01
CA SER A 9 7.60 14.54 -36.60
C SER A 9 7.44 15.97 -36.08
N ASN A 10 7.88 16.23 -34.85
CA ASN A 10 8.11 17.59 -34.37
C ASN A 10 9.59 17.78 -34.01
N THR A 11 10.15 18.81 -34.63
CA THR A 11 11.52 19.28 -34.58
C THR A 11 11.87 19.84 -33.19
N GLU A 12 12.99 19.38 -32.64
CA GLU A 12 13.61 19.92 -31.43
C GLU A 12 14.04 21.38 -31.62
N THR A 13 13.82 22.21 -30.59
CA THR A 13 14.61 23.42 -30.34
C THR A 13 15.29 23.26 -28.99
N ILE A 14 16.58 22.95 -29.02
CA ILE A 14 17.43 22.82 -27.83
C ILE A 14 17.84 24.24 -27.40
N ILE A 15 17.31 24.71 -26.27
CA ILE A 15 17.83 25.88 -25.56
C ILE A 15 18.77 25.36 -24.45
N PRO A 16 20.04 25.79 -24.40
CA PRO A 16 20.93 25.39 -23.32
C PRO A 16 20.56 26.13 -22.03
N VAL A 17 20.01 25.39 -21.06
CA VAL A 17 19.90 25.85 -19.67
C VAL A 17 21.23 25.60 -19.00
N VAL A 18 21.99 26.68 -18.77
CA VAL A 18 23.18 26.66 -17.92
C VAL A 18 22.73 26.57 -16.46
N PRO A 19 23.17 25.58 -15.66
CA PRO A 19 22.86 25.55 -14.24
C PRO A 19 23.62 26.68 -13.53
N GLN A 20 22.92 27.75 -13.13
CA GLN A 20 23.44 28.79 -12.24
C GLN A 20 23.30 28.38 -10.76
N SER A 21 23.92 27.27 -10.35
CA SER A 21 23.95 26.85 -8.94
C SER A 21 25.36 26.71 -8.34
N GLY A 22 26.41 27.08 -9.10
CA GLY A 22 27.80 26.98 -8.62
C GLY A 22 28.31 28.19 -7.82
N SER A 23 27.77 29.40 -8.03
CA SER A 23 28.34 30.62 -7.44
C SER A 23 27.86 30.88 -6.01
N THR A 24 26.61 30.58 -5.67
CA THR A 24 26.06 30.77 -4.32
C THR A 24 26.74 29.88 -3.28
N LEU A 25 27.07 28.63 -3.62
CA LEU A 25 27.80 27.73 -2.72
C LEU A 25 29.24 28.22 -2.48
N LEU A 26 29.92 28.72 -3.51
CA LEU A 26 31.28 29.27 -3.38
C LEU A 26 31.32 30.55 -2.54
N PHE A 27 30.31 31.42 -2.64
CA PHE A 27 30.19 32.59 -1.77
C PHE A 27 29.84 32.20 -0.32
N SER A 28 29.02 31.17 -0.10
CA SER A 28 28.75 30.64 1.24
C SER A 28 29.99 30.02 1.89
N VAL A 29 30.78 29.24 1.14
CA VAL A 29 32.05 28.67 1.62
C VAL A 29 33.08 29.78 1.88
N GLY A 30 33.20 30.76 1.00
CA GLY A 30 34.07 31.93 1.20
C GLY A 30 33.69 32.75 2.43
N ALA A 31 32.40 32.99 2.66
CA ALA A 31 31.90 33.70 3.84
C ALA A 31 32.18 32.92 5.13
N LEU A 32 32.00 31.59 5.13
CA LEU A 32 32.30 30.73 6.27
C LEU A 32 33.81 30.70 6.60
N VAL A 33 34.69 30.72 5.60
CA VAL A 33 36.15 30.74 5.81
C VAL A 33 36.62 32.09 6.36
N VAL A 34 36.05 33.21 5.90
CA VAL A 34 36.38 34.54 6.42
C VAL A 34 35.85 34.73 7.84
N LEU A 35 34.64 34.26 8.14
CA LEU A 35 34.06 34.29 9.49
C LEU A 35 34.82 33.41 10.49
N SER A 36 35.32 32.24 10.07
CA SER A 36 36.14 31.36 10.92
C SER A 36 37.55 31.92 11.14
N GLY A 37 38.14 32.62 10.17
CA GLY A 37 39.40 33.35 10.34
C GLY A 37 39.30 34.53 11.32
N LEU A 38 38.18 35.28 11.28
CA LEU A 38 37.89 36.37 12.22
C LEU A 38 37.63 35.86 13.65
N ALA A 39 36.97 34.69 13.78
CA ALA A 39 36.78 34.04 15.08
C ALA A 39 38.12 33.57 15.69
N ALA A 40 39.07 33.11 14.88
CA ALA A 40 40.39 32.67 15.35
C ALA A 40 41.26 33.83 15.88
N GLY A 41 41.13 35.04 15.32
CA GLY A 41 41.86 36.23 15.77
C GLY A 41 41.44 36.74 17.15
N LEU A 42 40.19 36.49 17.56
CA LEU A 42 39.64 36.86 18.89
C LEU A 42 40.05 35.90 20.02
N ILE A 43 40.61 34.73 19.68
CA ILE A 43 41.01 33.69 20.65
C ILE A 43 42.35 34.01 21.32
N LEU A 44 43.19 34.87 20.72
CA LEU A 44 44.53 35.17 21.26
C LEU A 44 44.53 36.19 22.42
N THR A 45 43.39 36.78 22.81
CA THR A 45 43.36 37.86 23.82
C THR A 45 42.26 37.78 24.88
N SER A 46 41.53 36.66 25.02
CA SER A 46 40.29 36.68 25.81
C SER A 46 40.33 35.83 27.10
N PRO A 47 40.12 36.43 28.29
CA PRO A 47 40.05 35.73 29.58
C PRO A 47 38.67 35.08 29.80
N HIS A 48 38.61 33.97 30.53
CA HIS A 48 37.50 33.17 31.10
C HIS A 48 36.04 33.22 30.53
N ALA A 49 35.51 34.35 30.04
CA ALA A 49 34.20 34.50 29.41
C ALA A 49 34.07 33.86 28.00
N VAL A 50 35.20 33.57 27.33
CA VAL A 50 35.19 32.82 26.06
C VAL A 50 34.99 31.32 26.27
N LEU A 51 35.40 30.77 27.41
CA LEU A 51 35.20 29.33 27.69
C LEU A 51 33.72 28.99 27.86
N THR A 52 32.92 29.88 28.46
CA THR A 52 31.46 29.69 28.60
C THR A 52 30.70 29.90 27.28
N THR A 53 31.11 30.84 26.43
CA THR A 53 30.50 31.04 25.11
C THR A 53 30.90 29.96 24.10
N GLN A 54 32.15 29.48 24.16
CA GLN A 54 32.62 28.36 23.33
C GLN A 54 32.01 27.03 23.78
N ALA A 55 31.80 26.81 25.08
CA ALA A 55 31.03 25.67 25.58
C ALA A 55 29.59 25.67 25.01
N GLY A 56 28.91 26.82 24.99
CA GLY A 56 27.59 26.94 24.38
C GLY A 56 27.57 26.69 22.86
N ALA A 57 28.61 27.13 22.14
CA ALA A 57 28.73 26.88 20.70
C ALA A 57 28.97 25.40 20.38
N ASN A 58 29.85 24.73 21.13
CA ASN A 58 30.12 23.30 20.98
C ASN A 58 28.90 22.46 21.37
N GLU A 59 28.15 22.86 22.40
CA GLU A 59 26.91 22.20 22.81
C GLU A 59 25.83 22.30 21.73
N MET A 60 25.62 23.49 21.14
CA MET A 60 24.70 23.66 20.01
C MET A 60 25.11 22.84 18.78
N ARG A 61 26.41 22.79 18.46
CA ARG A 61 26.93 21.98 17.35
C ARG A 61 26.74 20.48 17.61
N ALA A 62 27.04 20.00 18.81
CA ALA A 62 26.79 18.63 19.25
C ALA A 62 25.29 18.28 19.19
N TYR A 63 24.40 19.21 19.57
CA TYR A 63 22.95 19.01 19.45
C TYR A 63 22.50 18.83 17.98
N TYR A 64 22.97 19.69 17.06
CA TYR A 64 22.64 19.55 15.64
C TYR A 64 23.25 18.30 15.00
N LEU A 65 24.44 17.86 15.44
CA LEU A 65 25.00 16.57 15.05
C LEU A 65 24.11 15.42 15.53
N ALA A 66 23.63 15.47 16.78
CA ALA A 66 22.71 14.47 17.32
C ALA A 66 21.40 14.41 16.50
N LEU A 67 20.80 15.56 16.16
CA LEU A 67 19.62 15.62 15.28
C LEU A 67 19.91 15.07 13.87
N SER A 68 21.07 15.41 13.31
CA SER A 68 21.51 14.90 12.01
C SER A 68 21.64 13.38 12.04
N GLY A 69 22.11 12.81 13.15
CA GLY A 69 22.17 11.37 13.34
C GLY A 69 20.79 10.71 13.36
N LEU A 70 19.80 11.33 14.02
CA LEU A 70 18.42 10.84 13.95
C LEU A 70 17.87 10.86 12.52
N ASN A 71 18.22 11.87 11.72
CA ASN A 71 17.84 11.94 10.31
C ASN A 71 18.61 10.96 9.42
N PHE A 72 19.84 10.60 9.81
CA PHE A 72 20.68 9.64 9.11
C PHE A 72 20.38 8.17 9.46
N TRP A 73 19.68 7.92 10.57
CA TRP A 73 19.33 6.56 11.00
C TRP A 73 18.42 5.84 10.00
N ALA A 74 18.65 4.54 9.87
CA ALA A 74 17.77 3.56 9.24
C ALA A 74 17.77 2.30 10.12
N ASP A 75 16.77 1.42 10.02
CA ASP A 75 16.72 0.24 10.88
C ASP A 75 17.98 -0.63 10.75
N GLY A 76 18.44 -1.14 11.89
CA GLY A 76 19.69 -1.88 12.04
C GLY A 76 20.95 -1.01 11.99
N ARG A 77 20.87 0.27 11.60
CA ARG A 77 22.03 1.16 11.51
C ARG A 77 22.45 1.64 12.89
N SER A 78 23.59 1.14 13.35
CA SER A 78 24.26 1.54 14.59
C SER A 78 25.76 1.68 14.36
N GLY A 79 26.44 2.42 15.23
CA GLY A 79 27.87 2.67 15.14
C GLY A 79 28.22 4.16 15.23
N THR A 80 29.51 4.46 15.12
CA THR A 80 30.05 5.82 15.14
C THR A 80 30.48 6.26 13.75
N PHE A 81 30.06 7.45 13.33
CA PHE A 81 30.28 8.02 12.00
C PHE A 81 30.97 9.38 12.14
N SER A 82 32.16 9.53 11.57
CA SER A 82 32.93 10.78 11.62
C SER A 82 32.44 11.80 10.59
N ILE A 83 32.39 13.07 10.98
CA ILE A 83 32.05 14.22 10.13
C ILE A 83 33.12 15.29 10.36
N GLY A 84 34.17 15.26 9.54
CA GLY A 84 35.37 16.07 9.78
C GLY A 84 36.00 15.69 11.13
N ASP A 85 36.18 16.68 12.00
CA ASP A 85 36.70 16.50 13.35
C ASP A 85 35.61 16.11 14.37
N ASP A 86 34.34 15.98 13.97
CA ASP A 86 33.24 15.59 14.85
C ASP A 86 32.81 14.13 14.61
N ALA A 87 31.89 13.64 15.44
CA ALA A 87 31.27 12.33 15.26
C ALA A 87 29.78 12.32 15.61
N ILE A 88 29.07 11.36 15.03
CA ILE A 88 27.73 10.94 15.42
C ILE A 88 27.80 9.48 15.84
N THR A 89 27.28 9.14 17.02
CA THR A 89 27.12 7.74 17.45
C THR A 89 25.64 7.38 17.49
N LEU A 90 25.25 6.36 16.72
CA LEU A 90 23.89 5.83 16.67
C LEU A 90 23.80 4.50 17.41
N THR A 91 22.79 4.39 18.26
CA THR A 91 22.36 3.12 18.86
C THR A 91 20.85 2.98 18.77
N GLN A 92 20.37 1.75 18.78
CA GLN A 92 18.93 1.47 18.79
C GLN A 92 18.59 0.43 19.86
N SER A 93 17.40 0.54 20.43
CA SER A 93 16.82 -0.42 21.37
C SER A 93 15.37 -0.69 21.02
N GLY A 94 14.92 -1.93 21.14
CA GLY A 94 13.62 -2.39 20.65
C GLY A 94 13.80 -3.47 19.57
N PRO A 95 12.76 -3.77 18.77
CA PRO A 95 11.44 -3.14 18.80
C PRO A 95 10.68 -3.39 20.11
N ASP A 96 9.81 -2.46 20.49
CA ASP A 96 8.82 -2.66 21.56
C ASP A 96 7.60 -3.45 21.05
N ALA A 97 6.60 -3.65 21.91
CA ALA A 97 5.41 -4.45 21.58
C ALA A 97 4.57 -3.91 20.40
N VAL A 98 4.85 -2.68 19.92
CA VAL A 98 4.18 -2.08 18.75
C VAL A 98 5.15 -1.86 17.58
N GLY A 99 6.30 -2.55 17.57
CA GLY A 99 7.26 -2.52 16.46
C GLY A 99 8.20 -1.31 16.44
N ALA A 100 8.13 -0.44 17.45
CA ALA A 100 8.96 0.76 17.47
C ALA A 100 10.30 0.52 18.16
N VAL A 101 11.39 0.98 17.56
CA VAL A 101 12.68 1.16 18.25
C VAL A 101 12.81 2.56 18.82
N THR A 102 13.51 2.67 19.93
CA THR A 102 14.11 3.93 20.35
C THR A 102 15.49 4.06 19.73
N VAL A 103 15.64 5.04 18.87
CA VAL A 103 16.91 5.44 18.28
C VAL A 103 17.52 6.49 19.19
N THR A 104 18.75 6.24 19.63
CA THR A 104 19.57 7.23 20.32
C THR A 104 20.65 7.71 19.36
N SER A 105 20.78 9.02 19.23
CA SER A 105 21.87 9.68 18.52
C SER A 105 22.66 10.55 19.49
N ILE A 106 23.98 10.39 19.49
CA ILE A 106 24.91 11.21 20.25
C ILE A 106 25.76 11.99 19.25
N GLY A 107 25.62 13.32 19.23
CA GLY A 107 26.54 14.20 18.52
C GLY A 107 27.73 14.52 19.42
N THR A 108 28.94 14.34 18.91
CA THR A 108 30.19 14.54 19.61
C THR A 108 31.04 15.55 18.83
N VAL A 109 31.36 16.67 19.45
CA VAL A 109 32.29 17.69 18.90
C VAL A 109 33.67 17.48 19.51
N ASP A 110 34.72 17.53 18.69
CA ASP A 110 36.12 17.36 19.09
C ASP A 110 36.40 16.10 19.97
N PRO A 111 36.02 14.88 19.52
CA PRO A 111 36.17 13.64 20.28
C PRO A 111 37.62 13.38 20.69
N GLY A 112 37.83 12.96 21.94
CA GLY A 112 39.15 12.69 22.53
C GLY A 112 39.94 13.94 22.91
N SER A 113 39.37 15.13 22.77
CA SER A 113 40.02 16.39 23.15
C SER A 113 39.53 16.92 24.51
N PRO A 114 40.25 17.86 25.15
CA PRO A 114 39.75 18.57 26.32
C PRO A 114 38.50 19.44 26.06
N ARG A 115 38.12 19.64 24.79
CA ARG A 115 36.93 20.40 24.36
C ARG A 115 35.76 19.50 23.96
N GLU A 116 35.90 18.18 24.16
CA GLU A 116 34.87 17.21 23.79
C GLU A 116 33.53 17.61 24.38
N THR A 117 32.53 17.74 23.51
CA THR A 117 31.16 18.05 23.92
C THR A 117 30.21 17.04 23.31
N ASN A 118 29.40 16.41 24.17
CA ASN A 118 28.46 15.36 23.78
C ASN A 118 27.04 15.81 24.06
N VAL A 119 26.16 15.68 23.07
CA VAL A 119 24.72 15.85 23.25
C VAL A 119 24.00 14.61 22.78
N ARG A 120 23.12 14.08 23.63
CA ARG A 120 22.32 12.89 23.37
C ARG A 120 20.88 13.29 23.09
N VAL A 121 20.33 12.81 21.98
CA VAL A 121 18.90 12.89 21.66
C VAL A 121 18.38 11.48 21.41
N ALA A 122 17.22 11.15 21.93
CA ALA A 122 16.55 9.88 21.69
C ALA A 122 15.16 10.11 21.11
N MET A 123 14.78 9.29 20.14
CA MET A 123 13.48 9.35 19.47
C MET A 123 12.97 7.94 19.22
N ARG A 124 11.67 7.72 19.45
CA ARG A 124 10.98 6.48 19.11
C ARG A 124 10.62 6.49 17.62
N ARG A 125 10.97 5.43 16.88
CA ARG A 125 10.78 5.26 15.43
C ARG A 125 10.31 3.84 15.12
N GLN A 126 9.44 3.66 14.13
CA GLN A 126 9.00 2.33 13.67
C GLN A 126 10.10 1.67 12.81
N THR A 127 10.39 0.37 13.00
CA THR A 127 11.59 -0.30 12.42
C THR A 127 11.44 -0.85 11.01
N ALA A 128 10.29 -1.41 10.67
CA ALA A 128 9.83 -1.47 9.29
C ALA A 128 8.66 -0.49 9.26
N ALA A 129 8.67 0.46 8.34
CA ALA A 129 7.66 1.52 8.36
C ALA A 129 6.31 0.94 7.93
N THR A 130 5.61 0.27 8.85
CA THR A 130 4.27 -0.28 8.62
C THR A 130 3.44 0.79 7.95
N ILE A 131 2.95 0.48 6.76
CA ILE A 131 2.11 1.39 5.99
C ILE A 131 0.72 1.29 6.61
N THR A 132 0.17 2.41 7.07
CA THR A 132 -1.14 2.44 7.74
C THR A 132 -1.99 3.55 7.18
N PHE A 133 -3.32 3.43 7.23
CA PHE A 133 -4.17 4.58 6.85
C PHE A 133 -3.90 5.81 7.74
N ALA A 134 -3.70 5.61 9.05
CA ALA A 134 -3.43 6.70 9.99
C ALA A 134 -2.28 7.63 9.57
N ASN A 135 -1.29 7.08 8.85
CA ASN A 135 -0.08 7.81 8.47
C ASN A 135 0.05 8.01 6.95
N ASP A 136 -0.62 7.19 6.15
CA ASP A 136 -0.33 7.03 4.74
C ASP A 136 -1.58 7.03 3.85
N ILE A 137 -2.77 7.32 4.37
CA ILE A 137 -4.02 7.34 3.59
C ILE A 137 -3.93 8.27 2.37
N ASP A 138 -3.25 9.41 2.49
CA ASP A 138 -3.06 10.36 1.38
C ASP A 138 -2.21 9.78 0.24
N ALA A 139 -1.46 8.71 0.49
CA ALA A 139 -0.70 8.00 -0.53
C ALA A 139 -1.53 6.94 -1.28
N PHE A 140 -2.80 6.74 -0.93
CA PHE A 140 -3.71 5.91 -1.71
C PHE A 140 -4.43 6.76 -2.76
N LYS A 141 -4.20 6.44 -4.03
CA LYS A 141 -4.75 7.20 -5.16
C LYS A 141 -5.57 6.29 -6.06
N ALA A 142 -6.77 6.75 -6.39
CA ALA A 142 -7.55 6.16 -7.47
C ALA A 142 -6.89 6.51 -8.82
N PRO A 143 -6.96 5.62 -9.82
CA PRO A 143 -6.50 5.92 -11.18
C PRO A 143 -7.22 7.15 -11.76
N THR A 144 -6.59 7.83 -12.72
CA THR A 144 -7.04 9.13 -13.22
C THR A 144 -8.38 9.00 -13.95
N LEU A 145 -9.36 9.83 -13.54
CA LEU A 145 -10.69 9.91 -14.14
C LEU A 145 -10.59 10.43 -15.59
N GLY A 146 -10.76 9.54 -16.57
CA GLY A 146 -10.78 9.90 -17.99
C GLY A 146 -10.13 8.89 -18.93
N GLU A 147 -9.26 8.01 -18.43
CA GLU A 147 -8.64 6.94 -19.23
C GLU A 147 -9.14 5.54 -18.82
N THR A 148 -9.57 5.40 -17.57
CA THR A 148 -10.32 4.26 -17.05
C THR A 148 -11.53 4.85 -16.32
N THR A 149 -12.76 4.44 -16.61
CA THR A 149 -13.91 4.91 -15.80
C THR A 149 -13.87 4.26 -14.43
N ASN A 150 -12.97 4.73 -13.58
CA ASN A 150 -13.32 4.89 -12.18
C ASN A 150 -14.50 5.86 -12.22
N VAL A 151 -15.69 5.41 -11.86
CA VAL A 151 -16.75 6.37 -11.63
C VAL A 151 -16.29 7.15 -10.40
N ALA A 152 -16.27 8.48 -10.46
CA ALA A 152 -15.60 9.31 -9.44
C ALA A 152 -16.15 9.09 -8.01
N GLU A 153 -17.26 8.37 -7.90
CA GLU A 153 -17.97 8.00 -6.67
C GLU A 153 -17.77 6.52 -6.27
N ALA A 154 -17.31 5.66 -7.19
CA ALA A 154 -17.12 4.23 -6.97
C ALA A 154 -16.00 3.94 -5.97
N ILE A 155 -14.90 4.70 -6.01
CA ILE A 155 -13.89 4.65 -4.96
C ILE A 155 -13.56 6.05 -4.45
N LEU A 156 -13.64 6.21 -3.13
CA LEU A 156 -13.27 7.45 -2.44
C LEU A 156 -12.26 7.15 -1.33
N VAL A 157 -11.27 8.00 -1.20
CA VAL A 157 -10.25 7.93 -0.15
C VAL A 157 -10.48 9.09 0.82
N PHE A 158 -10.69 8.79 2.10
CA PHE A 158 -10.97 9.76 3.14
C PHE A 158 -9.80 9.83 4.14
N GLY A 159 -9.09 10.95 4.13
CA GLY A 159 -8.00 11.22 5.08
C GLY A 159 -8.49 11.50 6.51
N THR A 160 -7.56 11.43 7.47
CA THR A 160 -7.79 11.71 8.90
C THR A 160 -8.29 13.14 9.17
N ASP A 161 -7.81 14.09 8.36
CA ASP A 161 -8.12 15.52 8.47
C ASP A 161 -8.87 16.05 7.24
N ALA A 162 -9.74 15.24 6.63
CA ALA A 162 -10.50 15.66 5.45
C ALA A 162 -11.40 16.87 5.81
N SER A 163 -10.86 18.08 5.69
CA SER A 163 -11.55 19.34 5.93
C SER A 163 -12.28 19.83 4.67
N LYS A 164 -12.20 19.06 3.58
CA LYS A 164 -12.75 19.38 2.27
C LYS A 164 -13.35 18.13 1.64
N ALA A 165 -14.50 18.32 1.01
CA ALA A 165 -15.13 17.31 0.18
C ALA A 165 -14.21 16.89 -0.98
N SER A 166 -14.30 15.61 -1.38
CA SER A 166 -13.80 15.19 -2.69
C SER A 166 -14.46 16.05 -3.77
N ASN A 167 -13.73 16.35 -4.85
CA ASN A 167 -14.29 17.07 -6.00
C ASN A 167 -15.46 16.33 -6.66
N SER A 168 -15.63 15.04 -6.37
CA SER A 168 -16.73 14.19 -6.85
C SER A 168 -17.98 14.20 -5.97
N LEU A 169 -17.96 14.84 -4.80
CA LEU A 169 -19.12 14.93 -3.92
C LEU A 169 -19.58 16.39 -3.75
N SER A 170 -20.89 16.62 -3.68
CA SER A 170 -21.38 17.88 -3.16
C SER A 170 -21.00 18.02 -1.68
N TYR A 171 -20.90 19.27 -1.21
CA TYR A 171 -20.61 19.52 0.21
C TYR A 171 -21.65 18.88 1.14
N ALA A 172 -22.92 18.82 0.74
CA ALA A 172 -23.98 18.21 1.54
C ALA A 172 -23.83 16.68 1.65
N GLU A 173 -23.51 16.00 0.55
CA GLU A 173 -23.23 14.56 0.52
C GLU A 173 -21.99 14.24 1.36
N TRP A 174 -20.92 15.03 1.19
CA TRP A 174 -19.72 14.88 1.98
C TRP A 174 -19.98 15.07 3.48
N VAL A 175 -20.75 16.10 3.90
CA VAL A 175 -21.11 16.30 5.31
C VAL A 175 -21.93 15.12 5.85
N SER A 176 -22.86 14.57 5.06
CA SER A 176 -23.68 13.42 5.47
C SER A 176 -22.83 12.17 5.66
N LEU A 177 -21.99 11.83 4.68
CA LEU A 177 -21.04 10.72 4.74
C LEU A 177 -20.08 10.89 5.92
N TRP A 178 -19.48 12.08 6.05
CA TRP A 178 -18.56 12.37 7.15
C TRP A 178 -19.28 12.24 8.50
N ALA A 179 -20.48 12.78 8.67
CA ALA A 179 -21.23 12.64 9.92
C ALA A 179 -21.58 11.18 10.25
N GLN A 180 -21.81 10.34 9.23
CA GLN A 180 -22.13 8.92 9.38
C GLN A 180 -20.91 8.08 9.79
N TYR A 181 -19.72 8.37 9.26
CA TYR A 181 -18.54 7.50 9.39
C TYR A 181 -17.35 8.10 10.14
N ALA A 182 -17.26 9.43 10.31
CA ALA A 182 -16.07 10.07 10.90
C ALA A 182 -15.85 9.73 12.38
N SER A 183 -16.90 9.39 13.12
CA SER A 183 -16.76 8.87 14.49
C SER A 183 -16.32 7.40 14.53
N ARG A 184 -16.49 6.66 13.42
CA ARG A 184 -16.21 5.22 13.32
C ARG A 184 -14.79 4.95 12.82
N TYR A 185 -14.27 5.75 11.89
CA TYR A 185 -12.97 5.53 11.23
C TYR A 185 -12.02 6.73 11.37
N VAL A 186 -11.46 6.91 12.57
CA VAL A 186 -10.62 8.08 12.92
C VAL A 186 -9.26 8.11 12.22
N ASP A 187 -8.79 6.96 11.74
CA ASP A 187 -7.45 6.78 11.15
C ASP A 187 -7.46 6.84 9.61
N GLY A 188 -8.55 7.36 9.02
CA GLY A 188 -8.75 7.38 7.57
C GLY A 188 -9.26 6.04 7.03
N TRP A 189 -9.95 6.10 5.89
CA TRP A 189 -10.65 4.94 5.33
C TRP A 189 -10.86 5.08 3.82
N VAL A 190 -11.17 3.97 3.18
CA VAL A 190 -11.50 3.89 1.75
C VAL A 190 -12.94 3.42 1.61
N ARG A 191 -13.74 4.12 0.79
CA ARG A 191 -15.07 3.67 0.37
C ARG A 191 -14.98 3.01 -1.01
N LEU A 192 -15.61 1.86 -1.19
CA LEU A 192 -15.76 1.15 -2.45
C LEU A 192 -17.24 1.03 -2.85
N GLY A 193 -17.55 0.97 -4.15
CA GLY A 193 -18.89 0.97 -4.77
C GLY A 193 -19.67 2.27 -4.63
N GLY A 194 -19.89 2.72 -3.39
CA GLY A 194 -20.58 3.96 -3.07
C GLY A 194 -22.03 4.03 -3.56
N GLY A 195 -22.69 2.89 -3.75
CA GLY A 195 -24.06 2.80 -4.27
C GLY A 195 -24.17 3.04 -5.78
N THR A 196 -23.05 3.03 -6.51
CA THR A 196 -23.02 3.21 -7.96
C THR A 196 -23.24 1.86 -8.64
N SER A 197 -24.09 1.80 -9.67
CA SER A 197 -24.22 0.61 -10.53
C SER A 197 -23.37 0.73 -11.79
N ASP A 198 -23.08 -0.41 -12.42
CA ASP A 198 -22.31 -0.53 -13.65
C ASP A 198 -20.93 0.15 -13.54
N SER A 199 -20.27 -0.02 -12.38
CA SER A 199 -19.03 0.65 -12.04
C SER A 199 -17.89 -0.32 -11.78
N SER A 200 -16.65 0.15 -11.98
CA SER A 200 -15.45 -0.58 -11.59
C SER A 200 -14.38 0.43 -11.22
N ALA A 201 -13.61 0.14 -10.18
CA ALA A 201 -12.55 1.03 -9.78
C ALA A 201 -11.40 0.31 -9.07
N ALA A 202 -10.27 1.01 -8.97
CA ALA A 202 -9.15 0.60 -8.16
C ALA A 202 -8.62 1.76 -7.32
N VAL A 203 -7.82 1.45 -6.31
CA VAL A 203 -7.02 2.42 -5.56
C VAL A 203 -5.69 1.77 -5.21
N TRP A 204 -4.60 2.47 -5.51
CA TRP A 204 -3.25 1.95 -5.35
C TRP A 204 -2.44 2.81 -4.40
N TYR A 205 -1.55 2.18 -3.62
CA TYR A 205 -0.55 2.89 -2.86
C TYR A 205 0.51 3.50 -3.79
N THR A 206 0.76 4.81 -3.66
CA THR A 206 1.72 5.59 -4.44
C THR A 206 2.81 6.24 -3.59
N GLY A 207 2.88 5.90 -2.29
CA GLY A 207 3.84 6.48 -1.36
C GLY A 207 5.23 5.84 -1.42
N SER A 208 6.18 6.42 -0.68
CA SER A 208 7.58 5.96 -0.61
C SER A 208 7.99 5.46 0.78
N LYS A 209 7.03 4.91 1.55
CA LYS A 209 7.29 4.35 2.88
C LYS A 209 7.74 2.88 2.79
N ALA A 210 8.46 2.42 3.81
CA ALA A 210 9.00 1.05 3.89
C ALA A 210 9.86 0.69 2.69
N ALA A 211 9.51 -0.39 2.00
CA ALA A 211 10.22 -0.90 0.82
C ALA A 211 9.76 -0.24 -0.50
N CYS A 212 8.98 0.84 -0.42
CA CYS A 212 8.35 1.48 -1.58
C CYS A 212 9.07 2.74 -2.04
N ASP A 213 9.08 2.95 -3.36
CA ASP A 213 9.40 4.21 -4.02
C ASP A 213 8.31 4.54 -5.05
N ALA A 214 7.56 5.62 -4.82
CA ALA A 214 6.40 6.02 -5.64
C ALA A 214 5.41 4.86 -5.88
N GLY A 215 5.14 4.09 -4.81
CA GLY A 215 4.27 2.92 -4.81
C GLY A 215 4.87 1.65 -5.41
N LYS A 216 6.09 1.71 -5.97
CA LYS A 216 6.81 0.52 -6.43
C LYS A 216 7.56 -0.07 -5.25
N CYS A 217 7.05 -1.17 -4.71
CA CYS A 217 7.54 -1.75 -3.47
C CYS A 217 8.35 -3.02 -3.71
N ALA A 218 9.55 -3.11 -3.13
CA ALA A 218 10.30 -4.35 -3.17
C ALA A 218 9.57 -5.44 -2.37
N PHE A 219 9.20 -6.54 -3.01
CA PHE A 219 8.31 -7.54 -2.39
C PHE A 219 9.03 -8.41 -1.34
N GLY A 220 10.36 -8.51 -1.40
CA GLY A 220 11.14 -9.30 -0.43
C GLY A 220 10.72 -10.76 -0.39
N SER A 221 10.55 -11.30 0.82
CA SER A 221 10.02 -12.65 1.08
C SER A 221 8.49 -12.67 1.24
N GLY A 222 7.81 -11.57 0.88
CA GLY A 222 6.36 -11.44 0.85
C GLY A 222 5.82 -10.26 1.69
N LEU A 223 4.58 -10.34 2.16
CA LEU A 223 3.94 -9.29 2.96
C LEU A 223 2.94 -9.85 3.98
N ARG A 224 2.56 -8.99 4.92
CA ARG A 224 1.51 -9.22 5.92
C ARG A 224 0.62 -7.99 5.98
N VAL A 225 -0.69 -8.21 5.95
CA VAL A 225 -1.71 -7.15 5.86
C VAL A 225 -2.81 -7.43 6.86
N SER A 226 -3.31 -6.39 7.52
CA SER A 226 -4.56 -6.44 8.25
C SER A 226 -5.40 -5.21 7.93
N PHE A 227 -6.71 -5.37 7.85
CA PHE A 227 -7.66 -4.26 7.73
C PHE A 227 -9.04 -4.69 8.24
N GLY A 228 -9.83 -3.72 8.67
CA GLY A 228 -11.26 -3.89 8.90
C GLY A 228 -12.05 -3.57 7.63
N PHE A 229 -13.20 -4.21 7.47
CA PHE A 229 -14.16 -3.85 6.43
C PHE A 229 -15.61 -3.97 6.92
N THR A 230 -16.52 -3.21 6.32
CA THR A 230 -17.96 -3.26 6.59
C THR A 230 -18.72 -3.06 5.28
N PHE A 231 -19.64 -3.97 4.96
CA PHE A 231 -20.65 -3.74 3.94
C PHE A 231 -21.79 -2.95 4.59
N ASP A 232 -22.09 -1.75 4.09
CA ASP A 232 -23.19 -0.95 4.64
C ASP A 232 -24.57 -1.48 4.22
N ASP A 233 -24.59 -2.24 3.13
CA ASP A 233 -25.79 -2.86 2.60
C ASP A 233 -26.04 -4.22 3.24
N TYR A 234 -27.19 -4.36 3.88
CA TYR A 234 -27.67 -5.63 4.41
C TYR A 234 -28.31 -6.45 3.30
N ASP A 235 -27.83 -7.68 3.08
CA ASP A 235 -28.43 -8.65 2.15
C ASP A 235 -28.88 -9.89 2.92
N ASN A 236 -30.16 -10.27 2.82
CA ASN A 236 -30.68 -11.54 3.33
C ASN A 236 -31.43 -12.36 2.26
N SER A 237 -31.22 -12.01 1.00
CA SER A 237 -31.72 -12.72 -0.15
C SER A 237 -31.19 -14.16 -0.15
N SER A 238 -32.03 -15.08 -0.58
CA SER A 238 -31.70 -16.51 -0.56
C SER A 238 -30.60 -16.91 -1.56
N ASP A 239 -30.24 -16.01 -2.47
CA ASP A 239 -29.25 -16.21 -3.50
C ASP A 239 -28.06 -15.24 -3.45
N SER A 240 -28.04 -14.36 -2.45
CA SER A 240 -27.02 -13.34 -2.22
C SER A 240 -26.86 -12.39 -3.42
N LYS A 241 -27.98 -11.84 -3.89
CA LYS A 241 -28.05 -11.06 -5.13
C LYS A 241 -28.83 -9.76 -5.01
N GLU A 242 -29.15 -9.32 -3.80
CA GLU A 242 -29.73 -7.99 -3.63
C GLU A 242 -28.64 -6.91 -3.63
N ARG A 243 -27.39 -7.28 -3.34
CA ARG A 243 -26.21 -6.40 -3.28
C ARG A 243 -25.02 -7.07 -3.96
N GLY A 244 -24.07 -6.27 -4.44
CA GLY A 244 -22.92 -6.81 -5.15
C GLY A 244 -21.98 -5.76 -5.76
N ASP A 245 -20.82 -6.17 -6.27
CA ASP A 245 -20.42 -7.58 -6.49
C ASP A 245 -19.32 -8.09 -5.54
N GLY A 246 -18.76 -7.22 -4.71
CA GLY A 246 -17.66 -7.51 -3.79
C GLY A 246 -16.41 -6.69 -4.10
N PHE A 247 -15.26 -7.06 -3.53
CA PHE A 247 -14.00 -6.35 -3.76
C PHE A 247 -12.80 -7.29 -3.67
N THR A 248 -11.62 -6.80 -4.06
CA THR A 248 -10.36 -7.50 -3.81
C THR A 248 -9.34 -6.65 -3.09
N PHE A 249 -8.51 -7.27 -2.25
CA PHE A 249 -7.19 -6.72 -1.90
C PHE A 249 -6.16 -7.37 -2.82
N ALA A 250 -5.54 -6.56 -3.68
CA ALA A 250 -4.68 -7.05 -4.76
C ALA A 250 -3.23 -6.63 -4.56
N ILE A 251 -2.33 -7.51 -4.97
CA ILE A 251 -0.97 -7.16 -5.34
C ILE A 251 -0.73 -7.44 -6.82
N VAL A 252 -0.01 -6.53 -7.46
CA VAL A 252 0.19 -6.53 -8.90
C VAL A 252 1.66 -6.19 -9.19
N THR A 253 2.20 -6.65 -10.31
CA THR A 253 3.54 -6.20 -10.73
C THR A 253 3.60 -4.67 -10.84
N ALA A 254 4.73 -4.07 -10.46
CA ALA A 254 4.98 -2.63 -10.54
C ALA A 254 5.06 -2.08 -11.97
N GLU A 255 5.01 -2.95 -13.00
CA GLU A 255 4.80 -2.57 -14.40
C GLU A 255 3.42 -1.96 -14.66
N ASN A 256 2.46 -2.20 -13.77
CA ASN A 256 1.16 -1.54 -13.80
C ASN A 256 1.31 -0.06 -13.43
N ASP A 257 0.74 0.80 -14.27
CA ASP A 257 0.63 2.24 -14.00
C ASP A 257 -0.51 2.47 -13.01
N PRO A 258 -0.28 3.02 -11.81
CA PRO A 258 -1.33 3.25 -10.84
C PRO A 258 -2.40 4.23 -11.35
N GLU A 259 -2.09 5.06 -12.36
CA GLU A 259 -3.04 5.98 -12.97
C GLU A 259 -3.99 5.30 -13.97
N ALA A 260 -3.69 4.08 -14.42
CA ALA A 260 -4.49 3.39 -15.45
C ALA A 260 -4.80 1.91 -15.15
N ALA A 261 -4.21 1.32 -14.11
CA ALA A 261 -4.39 -0.09 -13.78
C ALA A 261 -5.71 -0.30 -13.04
N ALA A 262 -6.77 -0.57 -13.79
CA ALA A 262 -8.06 -1.03 -13.28
C ALA A 262 -8.64 -2.07 -14.26
N GLY A 263 -9.25 -3.11 -13.72
CA GLY A 263 -10.03 -4.08 -14.47
C GLY A 263 -11.40 -3.54 -14.85
N GLY A 264 -12.37 -4.44 -15.02
CA GLY A 264 -13.72 -4.12 -15.47
C GLY A 264 -13.90 -4.37 -16.98
N PRO A 265 -15.11 -4.15 -17.50
CA PRO A 265 -15.39 -4.29 -18.92
C PRO A 265 -14.88 -3.08 -19.73
N THR A 266 -14.60 -3.28 -21.01
CA THR A 266 -14.44 -2.16 -21.96
C THR A 266 -15.78 -1.43 -22.21
N PHE A 267 -16.89 -2.15 -22.09
CA PHE A 267 -18.26 -1.64 -22.22
C PHE A 267 -19.25 -2.60 -21.53
N GLY A 268 -20.37 -2.06 -21.03
CA GLY A 268 -21.45 -2.85 -20.45
C GLY A 268 -21.27 -3.14 -18.96
N ARG A 269 -22.03 -4.12 -18.47
CA ARG A 269 -22.17 -4.45 -17.04
C ARG A 269 -21.39 -5.73 -16.75
N MET A 270 -20.26 -5.63 -16.05
CA MET A 270 -19.48 -6.79 -15.62
C MET A 270 -18.96 -6.55 -14.20
N GLY A 271 -19.89 -6.48 -13.25
CA GLY A 271 -19.58 -6.35 -11.83
C GLY A 271 -18.76 -7.53 -11.31
N GLU A 272 -18.99 -8.72 -11.88
CA GLU A 272 -18.27 -9.94 -11.52
C GLU A 272 -16.75 -9.83 -11.64
N TYR A 273 -16.21 -8.87 -12.39
CA TYR A 273 -14.76 -8.68 -12.52
C TYR A 273 -14.11 -8.04 -11.29
N LEU A 274 -14.90 -7.47 -10.37
CA LEU A 274 -14.46 -6.81 -9.14
C LEU A 274 -13.35 -5.76 -9.35
N GLY A 275 -13.29 -5.15 -10.54
CA GLY A 275 -12.21 -4.25 -10.94
C GLY A 275 -10.82 -4.92 -10.98
N TYR A 276 -10.73 -6.22 -10.77
CA TYR A 276 -9.50 -7.01 -10.75
C TYR A 276 -9.24 -7.68 -12.09
N ALA A 277 -10.29 -8.31 -12.64
CA ALA A 277 -10.30 -8.99 -13.93
C ALA A 277 -10.72 -8.03 -15.05
N GLY A 278 -10.56 -8.47 -16.29
CA GLY A 278 -11.03 -7.79 -17.48
C GLY A 278 -10.08 -6.71 -18.02
N PRO A 279 -10.36 -6.24 -19.24
CA PRO A 279 -9.53 -5.26 -19.93
C PRO A 279 -9.68 -3.82 -19.41
N GLY A 280 -10.67 -3.54 -18.57
CA GLY A 280 -11.05 -2.17 -18.21
C GLY A 280 -11.38 -1.29 -19.43
N ILE A 281 -11.68 -0.02 -19.19
CA ILE A 281 -11.98 0.92 -20.29
C ILE A 281 -10.73 1.28 -21.11
N SER A 282 -9.55 1.26 -20.50
CA SER A 282 -8.28 1.48 -21.20
C SER A 282 -7.96 0.36 -22.20
N GLY A 283 -8.64 -0.79 -22.09
CA GLY A 283 -8.35 -1.99 -22.87
C GLY A 283 -7.13 -2.77 -22.38
N GLN A 284 -6.43 -2.30 -21.34
CA GLN A 284 -5.21 -2.91 -20.82
C GLN A 284 -5.43 -3.77 -19.57
N GLY A 285 -6.40 -3.40 -18.74
CA GLY A 285 -6.68 -4.03 -17.46
C GLY A 285 -5.50 -3.94 -16.49
N ILE A 286 -5.51 -4.84 -15.51
CA ILE A 286 -4.36 -5.06 -14.63
C ILE A 286 -3.53 -6.19 -15.21
N LYS A 287 -2.26 -5.89 -15.53
CA LYS A 287 -1.32 -6.84 -16.13
C LYS A 287 -0.85 -7.88 -15.11
N ALA A 288 -0.77 -9.13 -15.55
CA ALA A 288 -0.05 -10.20 -14.87
C ALA A 288 1.45 -9.90 -14.73
N PRO A 289 2.17 -10.47 -13.76
CA PRO A 289 1.65 -11.28 -12.66
C PRO A 289 0.92 -10.43 -11.62
N LYS A 290 -0.17 -10.99 -11.07
CA LYS A 290 -0.99 -10.38 -10.01
C LYS A 290 -1.64 -11.46 -9.15
N MET A 291 -1.99 -11.13 -7.92
CA MET A 291 -2.76 -12.03 -7.04
C MET A 291 -3.59 -11.20 -6.08
N ALA A 292 -4.74 -11.70 -5.68
CA ALA A 292 -5.62 -11.00 -4.77
C ALA A 292 -6.35 -11.97 -3.83
N ILE A 293 -6.85 -11.40 -2.74
CA ILE A 293 -7.94 -12.00 -1.97
C ILE A 293 -9.22 -11.32 -2.42
N GLU A 294 -10.15 -12.12 -2.91
CA GLU A 294 -11.49 -11.74 -3.32
C GLU A 294 -12.47 -11.95 -2.15
N VAL A 295 -13.31 -10.96 -1.92
CA VAL A 295 -14.54 -11.06 -1.13
C VAL A 295 -15.67 -10.84 -2.11
N ASP A 296 -16.30 -11.92 -2.56
CA ASP A 296 -17.36 -11.92 -3.57
C ASP A 296 -18.71 -12.09 -2.86
N THR A 297 -19.56 -11.09 -3.02
CA THR A 297 -20.90 -11.05 -2.43
C THR A 297 -22.02 -11.24 -3.44
N TYR A 298 -21.69 -11.48 -4.71
CA TYR A 298 -22.67 -11.72 -5.76
C TYR A 298 -22.31 -12.98 -6.55
N PRO A 299 -22.72 -14.18 -6.11
CA PRO A 299 -22.29 -15.42 -6.73
C PRO A 299 -22.78 -15.56 -8.18
N ASN A 300 -21.86 -15.41 -9.11
CA ASN A 300 -21.98 -15.64 -10.54
C ASN A 300 -21.69 -17.11 -10.87
N ARG A 301 -22.72 -17.95 -10.68
CA ARG A 301 -22.70 -19.35 -11.11
C ARG A 301 -22.66 -19.49 -12.64
N GLY A 302 -21.95 -20.52 -13.11
CA GLY A 302 -21.97 -20.90 -14.52
C GLY A 302 -20.86 -21.87 -14.90
N GLY A 303 -20.74 -22.08 -16.21
CA GLY A 303 -19.64 -22.80 -16.84
C GLY A 303 -19.13 -22.04 -18.06
N GLY A 304 -19.09 -20.70 -17.97
CA GLY A 304 -18.63 -19.84 -19.04
C GLY A 304 -17.22 -20.22 -19.48
N ASN A 305 -16.88 -19.98 -20.74
CA ASN A 305 -15.52 -20.19 -21.21
C ASN A 305 -14.62 -19.16 -20.51
N PRO A 306 -13.57 -19.58 -19.77
CA PRO A 306 -12.63 -18.65 -19.15
C PRO A 306 -12.04 -17.64 -20.14
N ALA A 307 -11.83 -18.05 -21.40
CA ALA A 307 -11.30 -17.18 -22.44
C ALA A 307 -12.28 -16.08 -22.93
N SER A 308 -13.52 -16.03 -22.43
CA SER A 308 -14.55 -15.09 -22.88
C SER A 308 -15.03 -14.21 -21.73
N SER A 309 -15.58 -13.05 -22.08
CA SER A 309 -16.34 -12.27 -21.09
C SER A 309 -17.46 -13.10 -20.49
N ASN A 310 -17.86 -12.76 -19.25
CA ASN A 310 -18.91 -13.47 -18.52
C ASN A 310 -18.54 -14.94 -18.19
N SER A 311 -17.26 -15.17 -17.87
CA SER A 311 -16.68 -16.44 -17.39
C SER A 311 -17.10 -16.73 -15.94
N ARG A 312 -18.39 -17.05 -15.76
CA ARG A 312 -19.00 -17.35 -14.46
C ARG A 312 -18.61 -18.73 -13.94
N ARG A 313 -18.16 -18.87 -12.69
CA ARG A 313 -17.82 -20.20 -12.13
C ARG A 313 -17.94 -20.40 -10.62
N ASP A 314 -18.78 -19.64 -9.95
CA ASP A 314 -18.98 -19.85 -8.51
C ASP A 314 -19.70 -21.14 -8.19
N LYS A 315 -19.45 -21.64 -6.97
CA LYS A 315 -19.90 -22.97 -6.56
C LYS A 315 -21.40 -23.06 -6.36
N SER A 316 -21.95 -22.09 -5.66
CA SER A 316 -23.33 -22.07 -5.19
C SER A 316 -23.89 -20.65 -5.23
N ASN A 317 -25.05 -20.41 -4.61
CA ASN A 317 -25.59 -19.06 -4.46
C ASN A 317 -25.19 -18.46 -3.10
N ALA A 318 -23.98 -18.76 -2.63
CA ALA A 318 -23.48 -18.25 -1.38
C ALA A 318 -22.28 -17.35 -1.64
N ASN A 319 -22.20 -16.26 -0.90
CA ASN A 319 -21.02 -15.41 -0.86
C ASN A 319 -19.80 -16.19 -0.42
N HIS A 320 -18.66 -15.74 -0.89
CA HIS A 320 -17.42 -16.45 -0.68
C HIS A 320 -16.21 -15.54 -0.58
N VAL A 321 -15.15 -16.10 -0.02
CA VAL A 321 -13.81 -15.54 -0.04
C VAL A 321 -12.92 -16.51 -0.78
N ALA A 322 -12.11 -15.99 -1.69
CA ALA A 322 -11.20 -16.79 -2.49
C ALA A 322 -9.86 -16.10 -2.69
N ILE A 323 -8.83 -16.89 -2.95
CA ILE A 323 -7.58 -16.41 -3.50
C ILE A 323 -7.71 -16.46 -5.01
N VAL A 324 -7.37 -15.37 -5.70
CA VAL A 324 -7.40 -15.30 -7.16
C VAL A 324 -6.04 -14.88 -7.71
N TYR A 325 -5.68 -15.40 -8.88
CA TYR A 325 -4.48 -15.09 -9.64
C TYR A 325 -4.91 -14.52 -11.01
N TRP A 326 -4.04 -14.52 -12.02
CA TRP A 326 -4.37 -14.02 -13.37
C TRP A 326 -4.75 -15.13 -14.35
N GLY A 327 -5.05 -16.34 -13.87
CA GLY A 327 -5.41 -17.46 -14.73
C GLY A 327 -4.44 -17.70 -15.90
N GLY A 328 -4.89 -17.39 -17.12
CA GLY A 328 -4.10 -17.48 -18.36
C GLY A 328 -3.42 -16.18 -18.79
N THR A 329 -2.42 -16.27 -19.68
CA THR A 329 -1.80 -15.07 -20.28
C THR A 329 -2.56 -14.56 -21.52
N GLU A 330 -3.57 -15.30 -21.97
CA GLU A 330 -4.29 -15.02 -23.23
C GLU A 330 -5.43 -14.01 -23.07
N THR A 331 -5.95 -13.82 -21.87
CA THR A 331 -7.03 -12.88 -21.56
C THR A 331 -6.93 -12.44 -20.11
N ASN A 332 -7.52 -11.28 -19.78
CA ASN A 332 -7.71 -10.86 -18.39
C ASN A 332 -9.12 -11.27 -17.88
N CYS A 333 -9.97 -11.84 -18.72
CA CYS A 333 -11.36 -12.13 -18.34
C CYS A 333 -11.50 -13.30 -17.38
N ASP A 334 -10.52 -14.20 -17.30
CA ASP A 334 -10.57 -15.37 -16.41
C ASP A 334 -9.93 -15.16 -15.04
N ASP A 335 -9.41 -13.97 -14.77
CA ASP A 335 -8.68 -13.69 -13.53
C ASP A 335 -9.57 -13.89 -12.28
N ASN A 336 -10.89 -13.72 -12.41
CA ASN A 336 -11.90 -13.97 -11.38
C ASN A 336 -12.58 -15.36 -11.52
N THR A 337 -12.12 -16.21 -12.44
CA THR A 337 -12.78 -17.48 -12.73
C THR A 337 -12.12 -18.63 -11.94
N HIS A 338 -12.86 -19.22 -11.00
CA HIS A 338 -12.35 -20.33 -10.17
C HIS A 338 -11.95 -21.56 -11.00
N GLY A 339 -10.80 -22.15 -10.68
CA GLY A 339 -10.26 -23.29 -11.42
C GLY A 339 -9.86 -22.98 -12.87
N ALA A 340 -9.78 -21.72 -13.30
CA ALA A 340 -9.23 -21.31 -14.59
C ALA A 340 -7.72 -21.02 -14.53
N GLY A 341 -7.07 -20.98 -15.69
CA GLY A 341 -5.61 -20.88 -15.80
C GLY A 341 -4.88 -22.21 -15.60
N ASP A 342 -3.61 -22.22 -16.01
CA ASP A 342 -2.74 -23.39 -15.92
C ASP A 342 -1.49 -23.14 -15.06
N SER A 343 -0.96 -21.91 -15.04
CA SER A 343 0.28 -21.56 -14.32
C SER A 343 0.42 -20.04 -14.13
N PRO A 344 -0.14 -19.45 -13.07
CA PRO A 344 -0.88 -20.07 -11.98
C PRO A 344 -2.33 -20.37 -12.34
N ARG A 345 -2.90 -21.38 -11.69
CA ARG A 345 -4.31 -21.71 -11.78
C ARG A 345 -5.05 -21.10 -10.59
N ASN A 346 -6.17 -20.43 -10.84
CA ASN A 346 -7.10 -20.01 -9.79
C ASN A 346 -7.56 -21.25 -9.00
N PRO A 347 -7.60 -21.20 -7.66
CA PRO A 347 -8.06 -22.30 -6.83
C PRO A 347 -9.42 -22.83 -7.30
N ASP A 348 -9.60 -24.14 -7.25
CA ASP A 348 -10.91 -24.73 -7.50
C ASP A 348 -11.83 -24.44 -6.30
N LYS A 349 -13.13 -24.36 -6.55
CA LYS A 349 -14.16 -24.16 -5.54
C LYS A 349 -14.26 -25.25 -4.45
N THR A 350 -13.56 -26.38 -4.62
CA THR A 350 -13.41 -27.41 -3.57
C THR A 350 -12.03 -27.44 -2.92
N SER A 351 -11.14 -26.52 -3.29
CA SER A 351 -9.79 -26.43 -2.74
C SER A 351 -9.75 -25.57 -1.47
N SER A 352 -8.61 -25.56 -0.78
CA SER A 352 -8.39 -24.70 0.38
C SER A 352 -8.31 -23.21 0.04
N GLY A 353 -8.19 -22.84 -1.24
CA GLY A 353 -8.13 -21.43 -1.67
C GLY A 353 -9.50 -20.77 -1.85
N TYR A 354 -10.60 -21.47 -1.53
CA TYR A 354 -11.97 -21.00 -1.71
C TYR A 354 -12.82 -21.40 -0.50
N GLN A 355 -13.57 -20.46 0.06
CA GLN A 355 -14.50 -20.71 1.16
C GLN A 355 -15.80 -19.93 0.96
N GLU A 356 -16.93 -20.64 0.92
CA GLU A 356 -18.28 -20.05 0.93
C GLU A 356 -18.98 -20.32 2.26
N ARG A 357 -19.98 -19.51 2.64
CA ARG A 357 -20.86 -19.82 3.77
C ARG A 357 -22.32 -19.70 3.35
N VAL A 358 -23.06 -20.79 3.57
CA VAL A 358 -24.49 -20.84 3.28
C VAL A 358 -25.25 -19.83 4.13
N VAL A 359 -26.17 -19.11 3.50
CA VAL A 359 -27.08 -18.16 4.14
C VAL A 359 -27.86 -18.85 5.27
N PRO A 360 -27.74 -18.38 6.53
CA PRO A 360 -28.60 -18.83 7.60
C PRO A 360 -30.07 -18.49 7.28
N ARG A 361 -31.00 -19.39 7.61
CA ARG A 361 -32.42 -19.15 7.35
C ARG A 361 -32.90 -17.91 8.11
N GLY A 362 -33.28 -16.85 7.37
CA GLY A 362 -33.77 -15.59 7.93
C GLY A 362 -32.67 -14.74 8.59
N GLY A 363 -31.41 -15.05 8.32
CA GLY A 363 -30.26 -14.21 8.68
C GLY A 363 -29.66 -13.52 7.46
N ALA A 364 -28.67 -12.68 7.71
CA ALA A 364 -27.90 -12.03 6.66
C ALA A 364 -27.04 -13.04 5.89
N ASN A 365 -26.73 -12.69 4.64
CA ASN A 365 -25.65 -13.26 3.88
C ASN A 365 -24.32 -13.03 4.60
N TRP A 366 -23.39 -13.97 4.43
CA TRP A 366 -22.10 -13.88 5.12
C TRP A 366 -21.36 -12.63 4.65
N LEU A 367 -20.88 -11.83 5.61
CA LEU A 367 -20.17 -10.56 5.43
C LEU A 367 -21.06 -9.35 5.07
N GLU A 368 -22.35 -9.57 4.85
CA GLU A 368 -23.34 -8.53 4.49
C GLU A 368 -24.38 -8.33 5.61
N ASP A 369 -23.93 -8.39 6.86
CA ASP A 369 -24.75 -8.24 8.06
C ASP A 369 -24.70 -6.82 8.67
N ALA A 370 -24.05 -5.88 7.97
CA ALA A 370 -23.75 -4.51 8.42
C ALA A 370 -22.84 -4.42 9.65
N GLU A 371 -22.22 -5.53 10.06
CA GLU A 371 -21.22 -5.56 11.11
C GLU A 371 -19.81 -5.38 10.56
N GLU A 372 -18.90 -5.06 11.47
CA GLU A 372 -17.48 -4.94 11.16
C GLU A 372 -16.82 -6.32 11.10
N HIS A 373 -16.06 -6.55 10.03
CA HIS A 373 -15.25 -7.73 9.84
C HIS A 373 -13.77 -7.40 9.80
N ALA A 374 -12.94 -8.30 10.31
CA ALA A 374 -11.49 -8.16 10.27
C ALA A 374 -10.87 -9.13 9.25
N MET A 375 -10.07 -8.60 8.33
CA MET A 375 -9.24 -9.39 7.42
C MET A 375 -7.80 -9.42 7.91
N ARG A 376 -7.18 -10.60 7.86
CA ARG A 376 -5.73 -10.80 7.90
C ARG A 376 -5.32 -11.51 6.62
N VAL A 377 -4.30 -11.00 5.93
CA VAL A 377 -3.71 -11.62 4.74
C VAL A 377 -2.21 -11.76 4.91
N GLU A 378 -1.66 -12.88 4.51
CA GLU A 378 -0.22 -13.07 4.38
C GLU A 378 0.13 -13.68 3.04
N ILE A 379 1.18 -13.16 2.42
CA ILE A 379 1.76 -13.74 1.21
C ILE A 379 3.21 -14.06 1.52
N HIS A 380 3.58 -15.32 1.35
CA HIS A 380 4.91 -15.84 1.57
C HIS A 380 5.53 -16.12 0.21
N ARG A 381 6.69 -15.53 -0.07
CA ARG A 381 7.42 -15.66 -1.33
C ARG A 381 8.75 -16.35 -1.07
N ALA A 382 9.03 -17.40 -1.83
CA ALA A 382 10.30 -18.11 -1.82
C ALA A 382 10.78 -18.39 -3.26
N THR A 383 12.04 -18.75 -3.40
CA THR A 383 12.61 -19.26 -4.66
C THR A 383 13.02 -20.71 -4.44
N GLU A 384 12.46 -21.63 -5.20
CA GLU A 384 12.79 -23.05 -5.13
C GLU A 384 13.10 -23.60 -6.53
N SER A 385 14.29 -24.15 -6.71
CA SER A 385 14.74 -24.73 -8.00
C SER A 385 14.62 -23.75 -9.19
N GLY A 386 14.75 -22.45 -8.95
CA GLY A 386 14.64 -21.41 -9.98
C GLY A 386 13.22 -20.92 -10.26
N GLU A 387 12.21 -21.52 -9.62
CA GLU A 387 10.82 -21.07 -9.67
C GLU A 387 10.46 -20.24 -8.45
N GLY A 388 9.51 -19.33 -8.62
CA GLY A 388 8.91 -18.60 -7.50
C GLY A 388 7.83 -19.44 -6.83
N VAL A 389 7.89 -19.63 -5.52
CA VAL A 389 6.83 -20.28 -4.75
C VAL A 389 6.10 -19.23 -3.92
N TYR A 390 4.79 -19.17 -4.08
CA TYR A 390 3.94 -18.20 -3.41
C TYR A 390 2.87 -18.92 -2.61
N THR A 391 2.85 -18.74 -1.29
CA THR A 391 1.77 -19.20 -0.43
C THR A 391 0.97 -18.00 0.06
N VAL A 392 -0.30 -17.97 -0.27
CA VAL A 392 -1.24 -16.94 0.13
C VAL A 392 -2.15 -17.52 1.21
N LEU A 393 -2.31 -16.80 2.32
CA LEU A 393 -3.11 -17.15 3.48
C LEU A 393 -4.05 -16.00 3.80
N ALA A 394 -5.32 -16.28 4.08
CA ALA A 394 -6.24 -15.27 4.58
C ALA A 394 -7.15 -15.80 5.69
N TRP A 395 -7.49 -14.90 6.63
CA TRP A 395 -8.41 -15.14 7.73
C TRP A 395 -9.46 -14.02 7.72
N ILE A 396 -10.69 -14.41 8.04
CA ILE A 396 -11.81 -13.50 8.30
C ILE A 396 -12.23 -13.67 9.75
N ASP A 397 -12.38 -12.56 10.45
CA ASP A 397 -12.69 -12.47 11.87
C ASP A 397 -11.79 -13.34 12.76
N PRO A 398 -10.45 -13.29 12.57
CA PRO A 398 -9.56 -14.05 13.42
C PRO A 398 -9.72 -13.66 14.90
N THR A 399 -9.57 -14.63 15.80
CA THR A 399 -9.82 -14.46 17.24
C THR A 399 -8.55 -14.53 18.09
N GLY A 400 -7.50 -15.19 17.57
CA GLY A 400 -6.24 -15.36 18.27
C GLY A 400 -5.45 -14.06 18.46
N THR A 401 -4.59 -14.04 19.47
CA THR A 401 -3.68 -12.92 19.75
C THR A 401 -2.76 -12.62 18.56
N GLY A 402 -2.54 -11.34 18.27
CA GLY A 402 -1.67 -10.91 17.15
C GLY A 402 -2.37 -10.82 15.80
N LYS A 403 -3.70 -10.97 15.74
CA LYS A 403 -4.47 -10.94 14.48
C LYS A 403 -4.26 -9.69 13.60
N SER A 404 -4.07 -8.53 14.22
CA SER A 404 -3.77 -7.26 13.53
C SER A 404 -2.29 -6.92 13.50
N ASP A 405 -1.43 -7.72 14.16
CA ASP A 405 0.02 -7.48 14.19
C ASP A 405 0.66 -7.94 12.89
N VAL A 406 0.97 -6.99 12.01
CA VAL A 406 1.64 -7.26 10.72
C VAL A 406 3.16 -7.40 10.84
N THR A 407 3.75 -7.28 12.03
CA THR A 407 5.20 -7.40 12.21
C THR A 407 5.69 -8.86 12.25
N ALA A 408 4.80 -9.82 12.51
CA ALA A 408 5.10 -11.25 12.60
C ALA A 408 4.04 -12.12 11.90
N ASP A 409 4.41 -13.35 11.57
CA ASP A 409 3.49 -14.35 11.00
C ASP A 409 2.39 -14.72 12.00
N TYR A 410 1.15 -14.71 11.53
CA TYR A 410 -0.01 -15.08 12.32
C TYR A 410 -0.12 -16.61 12.42
N THR A 411 0.05 -17.12 13.65
CA THR A 411 0.15 -18.56 13.92
C THR A 411 -0.86 -19.05 14.98
N ALA A 412 -1.74 -18.16 15.46
CA ALA A 412 -2.66 -18.50 16.53
C ALA A 412 -3.77 -19.46 16.09
N GLU A 413 -4.15 -19.45 14.81
CA GLU A 413 -5.14 -20.37 14.23
C GLU A 413 -4.90 -20.60 12.73
N PRO A 414 -5.39 -21.72 12.15
CA PRO A 414 -5.26 -21.99 10.71
C PRO A 414 -5.96 -20.95 9.85
N ALA A 415 -5.41 -20.69 8.65
CA ALA A 415 -6.03 -19.80 7.67
C ALA A 415 -7.40 -20.31 7.21
N LEU A 416 -8.33 -19.40 6.98
CA LEU A 416 -9.64 -19.70 6.42
C LEU A 416 -9.51 -20.17 4.97
N VAL A 417 -8.68 -19.47 4.19
CA VAL A 417 -8.27 -19.89 2.85
C VAL A 417 -6.75 -19.91 2.72
N SER A 418 -6.23 -20.88 1.98
CA SER A 418 -4.80 -21.07 1.71
C SER A 418 -4.58 -21.65 0.32
N SER A 419 -3.64 -21.06 -0.42
CA SER A 419 -3.24 -21.53 -1.74
C SER A 419 -1.74 -21.36 -1.95
N THR A 420 -1.09 -22.37 -2.54
CA THR A 420 0.31 -22.31 -2.93
C THR A 420 0.44 -22.51 -4.43
N VAL A 421 1.11 -21.59 -5.12
CA VAL A 421 1.38 -21.66 -6.56
C VAL A 421 2.87 -21.54 -6.85
N ARG A 422 3.27 -22.09 -8.00
CA ARG A 422 4.62 -21.95 -8.57
C ARG A 422 4.54 -21.06 -9.79
N LEU A 423 5.44 -20.09 -9.88
CA LEU A 423 5.61 -19.21 -11.02
C LEU A 423 6.92 -19.52 -11.73
N ALA A 424 6.88 -19.47 -13.06
CA ALA A 424 8.10 -19.50 -13.87
C ALA A 424 9.04 -18.36 -13.46
N ALA A 425 10.35 -18.56 -13.65
CA ALA A 425 11.38 -17.59 -13.26
C ALA A 425 11.11 -16.16 -13.78
N ALA A 426 10.59 -16.04 -15.01
CA ALA A 426 10.27 -14.76 -15.63
C ALA A 426 9.16 -14.00 -14.87
N ASP A 427 8.04 -14.65 -14.56
CA ASP A 427 6.95 -14.03 -13.79
C ASP A 427 7.33 -13.82 -12.32
N HIS A 428 8.12 -14.73 -11.74
CA HIS A 428 8.66 -14.55 -10.39
C HIS A 428 9.50 -13.27 -10.28
N ALA A 429 10.35 -12.99 -11.26
CA ALA A 429 11.19 -11.78 -11.30
C ALA A 429 10.35 -10.50 -11.49
N ARG A 430 9.24 -10.56 -12.23
CA ARG A 430 8.32 -9.42 -12.41
C ARG A 430 7.57 -9.04 -11.13
N LEU A 431 7.59 -9.90 -10.10
CA LEU A 431 7.11 -9.62 -8.74
C LEU A 431 8.23 -9.20 -7.77
N ASP A 432 9.45 -8.91 -8.23
CA ASP A 432 10.46 -8.28 -7.37
C ASP A 432 10.03 -6.89 -6.90
N ALA A 433 9.32 -6.17 -7.77
CA ALA A 433 8.65 -4.92 -7.45
C ALA A 433 7.15 -5.06 -7.68
N ILE A 434 6.35 -4.70 -6.68
CA ILE A 434 4.89 -4.78 -6.71
C ILE A 434 4.24 -3.44 -6.42
N ARG A 435 2.93 -3.36 -6.70
CA ARG A 435 1.99 -2.41 -6.11
C ARG A 435 0.94 -3.19 -5.34
N PHE A 436 0.28 -2.52 -4.41
CA PHE A 436 -0.82 -3.09 -3.66
C PHE A 436 -1.94 -2.06 -3.48
N GLY A 437 -3.15 -2.57 -3.27
CA GLY A 437 -4.34 -1.74 -3.20
C GLY A 437 -5.63 -2.55 -3.19
N TRP A 438 -6.74 -1.88 -3.49
CA TRP A 438 -8.05 -2.50 -3.60
C TRP A 438 -8.62 -2.29 -4.98
N THR A 439 -9.40 -3.27 -5.41
CA THR A 439 -10.24 -3.16 -6.60
C THR A 439 -11.67 -3.50 -6.23
N GLU A 440 -12.62 -2.93 -6.95
CA GLU A 440 -14.04 -3.18 -6.76
C GLU A 440 -14.80 -3.01 -8.08
N ALA A 441 -15.95 -3.68 -8.19
CA ALA A 441 -16.92 -3.39 -9.23
C ALA A 441 -18.35 -3.70 -8.78
N THR A 442 -19.29 -3.08 -9.49
CA THR A 442 -20.72 -3.30 -9.38
C THR A 442 -21.33 -3.52 -10.76
N GLY A 443 -22.28 -4.45 -10.82
CA GLY A 443 -23.13 -4.70 -11.97
C GLY A 443 -24.42 -3.90 -11.88
N ALA A 444 -25.54 -4.58 -12.14
CA ALA A 444 -26.86 -3.96 -12.02
C ALA A 444 -27.21 -3.64 -10.55
N GLU A 445 -26.78 -4.51 -9.63
CA GLU A 445 -26.88 -4.28 -8.20
C GLU A 445 -25.72 -3.40 -7.73
N THR A 446 -25.87 -2.82 -6.55
CA THR A 446 -24.91 -1.89 -5.98
C THR A 446 -24.53 -2.32 -4.59
N GLN A 447 -23.35 -1.87 -4.16
CA GLN A 447 -22.87 -2.02 -2.80
C GLN A 447 -22.19 -0.74 -2.32
N THR A 448 -21.99 -0.66 -1.02
CA THR A 448 -21.04 0.25 -0.38
C THR A 448 -20.22 -0.52 0.65
N VAL A 449 -18.90 -0.43 0.51
CA VAL A 449 -17.95 -1.06 1.43
C VAL A 449 -17.03 -0.01 2.01
N ALA A 450 -16.86 -0.01 3.33
CA ALA A 450 -15.82 0.76 4.01
C ALA A 450 -14.64 -0.15 4.34
N ILE A 451 -13.42 0.26 3.98
CA ILE A 451 -12.15 -0.36 4.41
C ILE A 451 -11.45 0.59 5.37
N HIS A 452 -11.04 0.10 6.54
CA HIS A 452 -10.40 0.90 7.59
C HIS A 452 -9.35 0.10 8.36
N ASP A 453 -8.68 0.73 9.34
CA ASP A 453 -7.66 0.11 10.21
C ASP A 453 -6.59 -0.69 9.45
N PHE A 454 -6.24 -0.21 8.25
CA PHE A 454 -5.27 -0.86 7.40
C PHE A 454 -3.86 -0.76 7.99
N ALA A 455 -3.15 -1.89 7.98
CA ALA A 455 -1.74 -2.01 8.25
C ALA A 455 -1.09 -2.99 7.26
N LEU A 456 0.10 -2.66 6.77
CA LEU A 456 0.92 -3.54 5.93
C LEU A 456 2.38 -3.47 6.35
N ALA A 457 3.01 -4.64 6.47
CA ALA A 457 4.46 -4.76 6.55
C ALA A 457 4.99 -5.79 5.56
N PHE A 458 6.15 -5.48 4.97
CA PHE A 458 6.87 -6.41 4.10
C PHE A 458 7.61 -7.46 4.95
N ARG A 459 7.76 -8.66 4.38
CA ARG A 459 8.59 -9.73 4.94
C ARG A 459 10.01 -9.59 4.38
N HIS A 460 11.01 -9.81 5.24
CA HIS A 460 12.43 -9.73 4.89
C HIS A 460 13.11 -11.06 5.15
#